data_AF-A0A165MVU9-F1
#
_entry.id   AF-A0A165MVU9-F1
#
_cell.length_a   1.000
_cell.length_b   1.000
_cell.length_c   1.000
_cell.angle_alpha   90.00
_cell.angle_beta   90.00
_cell.angle_gamma   90.00
#
_symmetry.space_group_name_H-M   'P 1'
#
loop_
_entity.id
_entity.type
_entity.pdbx_description
1 polymer ?
#
loop_
_entity_poly.entity_id
_entity_poly.type
_entity_poly.pdbx_seq_one_letter_code
_entity_poly.pdbx_strand_id
1 'polypeptide(L)'
;MKIFWSWQSDTPSETNKNFVRGILNEIAADLTAEVEASSENSRDVEVLSDTQGHTGAVAIADAILEQIENSDLFIADVTPITQSKNGKLIPNPNVMFEAGWAMKALSHKRCIFIMNSANDGGAPFKEDDLPFDIRHRRIKSYDLSENATKKSAKRNKLKSDLKTIIEGNLKAFQDNQPVHVPEFREVESAEGDPSIWDATTNEIAFKDDLNNIDKTVERVGKNRFYLRVIPEHTEGLKLRVREYKKLRSTENLFASTSGSSFGGESGQSDDGYVAVWFANAANTQTKNVMRWSKENGEHWFIDGGSFMQTDGLRYPVANFGSVFTEWREQIASAINIIKDLHGDVYVRVEVGVLFKEDVLWPEQNENGIYPTNASKNEEFSQVLKNWPIEEQVKFLKSAYEVFADMFGIDPAERLLSMDVFKMPEQA
;
A
#
# COMPACT_ATOMS: atom_id res chain seq x y z
N MET A 1 -4.31 -6.28 -15.07
CA MET A 1 -5.60 -6.92 -14.81
C MET A 1 -5.82 -8.02 -15.83
N LYS A 2 -6.29 -9.19 -15.42
CA LYS A 2 -6.49 -10.36 -16.29
C LYS A 2 -7.95 -10.76 -16.34
N ILE A 3 -8.54 -10.78 -17.53
CA ILE A 3 -9.89 -11.28 -17.79
C ILE A 3 -9.77 -12.61 -18.53
N PHE A 4 -10.25 -13.69 -17.93
CA PHE A 4 -10.33 -14.98 -18.64
C PHE A 4 -11.64 -15.07 -19.43
N TRP A 5 -11.54 -15.29 -20.74
CA TRP A 5 -12.68 -15.52 -21.64
C TRP A 5 -12.80 -17.00 -22.01
N SER A 6 -13.80 -17.67 -21.43
CA SER A 6 -14.18 -19.05 -21.71
C SER A 6 -15.22 -19.10 -22.83
N TRP A 7 -14.92 -19.86 -23.88
CA TRP A 7 -15.69 -19.86 -25.13
C TRP A 7 -15.85 -21.27 -25.72
N GLN A 8 -16.76 -21.42 -26.70
CA GLN A 8 -17.00 -22.67 -27.42
C GLN A 8 -17.06 -22.49 -28.95
N SER A 9 -16.90 -23.57 -29.71
CA SER A 9 -16.88 -23.60 -31.18
C SER A 9 -18.15 -24.18 -31.84
N ASP A 10 -19.13 -24.62 -31.06
CA ASP A 10 -20.35 -25.30 -31.54
C ASP A 10 -21.40 -24.32 -32.10
N THR A 11 -21.22 -23.01 -31.89
CA THR A 11 -22.08 -21.95 -32.42
C THR A 11 -21.33 -21.05 -33.41
N PRO A 12 -22.03 -20.32 -34.32
CA PRO A 12 -21.37 -19.48 -35.32
C PRO A 12 -20.43 -18.45 -34.68
N SER A 13 -19.14 -18.50 -35.02
CA SER A 13 -18.11 -17.69 -34.37
C SER A 13 -18.33 -16.18 -34.54
N GLU A 14 -18.83 -15.78 -35.71
CA GLU A 14 -19.04 -14.37 -36.09
C GLU A 14 -20.17 -13.68 -35.30
N THR A 15 -21.06 -14.46 -34.69
CA THR A 15 -22.12 -13.93 -33.81
C THR A 15 -21.90 -14.27 -32.34
N ASN A 16 -20.93 -15.13 -32.02
CA ASN A 16 -20.61 -15.61 -30.66
C ASN A 16 -19.14 -15.32 -30.31
N LYS A 17 -18.28 -16.35 -30.30
CA LYS A 17 -16.86 -16.28 -29.89
C LYS A 17 -16.13 -15.01 -30.37
N ASN A 18 -16.05 -14.79 -31.69
CA ASN A 18 -15.26 -13.70 -32.27
C ASN A 18 -15.91 -12.34 -31.97
N PHE A 19 -17.24 -12.30 -32.01
CA PHE A 19 -18.02 -11.11 -31.71
C PHE A 19 -17.78 -10.62 -30.28
N VAL A 20 -17.92 -11.51 -29.29
CA VAL A 20 -17.74 -11.16 -27.88
C VAL A 20 -16.26 -10.87 -27.59
N ARG A 21 -15.32 -11.66 -28.11
CA ARG A 21 -13.88 -11.41 -27.93
C ARG A 21 -13.47 -10.02 -28.43
N GLY A 22 -13.96 -9.62 -29.61
CA GLY A 22 -13.67 -8.29 -30.16
C GLY A 22 -14.19 -7.16 -29.27
N ILE A 23 -15.33 -7.36 -28.60
CA ILE A 23 -15.87 -6.39 -27.63
C ILE A 23 -15.01 -6.35 -26.37
N LEU A 24 -14.64 -7.51 -25.81
CA LEU A 24 -13.82 -7.59 -24.60
C LEU A 24 -12.44 -6.94 -24.80
N ASN A 25 -11.81 -7.13 -25.95
CA ASN A 25 -10.54 -6.48 -26.29
C ASN A 25 -10.67 -4.96 -26.35
N GLU A 26 -11.76 -4.43 -26.91
CA GLU A 26 -12.01 -2.99 -26.90
C GLU A 26 -12.26 -2.44 -25.49
N ILE A 27 -12.99 -3.18 -24.65
CA ILE A 27 -13.20 -2.79 -23.25
C ILE A 27 -11.87 -2.78 -22.50
N ALA A 28 -11.02 -3.79 -22.71
CA ALA A 28 -9.69 -3.86 -22.11
C ALA A 28 -8.81 -2.67 -22.51
N ALA A 29 -8.84 -2.28 -23.79
CA ALA A 29 -8.13 -1.10 -24.29
C ALA A 29 -8.67 0.19 -23.66
N ASP A 30 -10.00 0.37 -23.61
CA ASP A 30 -10.63 1.55 -23.00
C ASP A 30 -10.25 1.67 -21.51
N LEU A 31 -10.29 0.56 -20.77
CA LEU A 31 -9.93 0.53 -19.34
C LEU A 31 -8.43 0.78 -19.10
N THR A 32 -7.56 0.27 -19.98
CA THR A 32 -6.11 0.52 -19.88
C THR A 32 -5.80 1.99 -20.05
N ALA A 33 -6.39 2.64 -21.06
CA ALA A 33 -6.20 4.07 -21.33
C ALA A 33 -6.71 4.97 -20.19
N GLU A 34 -7.82 4.60 -19.54
CA GLU A 34 -8.36 5.33 -18.37
C GLU A 34 -7.41 5.27 -17.15
N VAL A 35 -6.73 4.13 -16.95
CA VAL A 35 -5.74 3.95 -15.86
C VAL A 35 -4.45 4.73 -16.14
N GLU A 36 -3.95 4.71 -17.38
CA GLU A 36 -2.77 5.49 -17.78
C GLU A 36 -2.99 7.00 -17.63
N ALA A 37 -4.21 7.49 -17.89
CA ALA A 37 -4.56 8.89 -17.71
C ALA A 37 -4.68 9.33 -16.25
N SER A 38 -4.75 8.40 -15.30
CA SER A 38 -5.06 8.68 -13.88
C SER A 38 -3.95 8.28 -12.90
N SER A 39 -2.90 7.57 -13.32
CA SER A 39 -1.81 7.15 -12.42
C SER A 39 -0.52 6.77 -13.16
N GLU A 40 0.65 7.03 -12.55
CA GLU A 40 1.99 6.63 -13.06
C GLU A 40 2.26 5.11 -12.97
N ASN A 41 1.35 4.32 -12.39
CA ASN A 41 1.43 2.86 -12.33
C ASN A 41 0.52 2.26 -13.41
N SER A 42 1.05 2.05 -14.62
CA SER A 42 0.32 1.37 -15.69
C SER A 42 -0.02 -0.07 -15.27
N ARG A 43 -1.31 -0.40 -15.28
CA ARG A 43 -1.79 -1.78 -15.14
C ARG A 43 -2.53 -2.16 -16.40
N ASP A 44 -1.83 -2.82 -17.32
CA ASP A 44 -2.44 -3.31 -18.57
C ASP A 44 -3.61 -4.25 -18.27
N VAL A 45 -4.70 -4.08 -19.02
CA VAL A 45 -5.83 -5.01 -19.01
C VAL A 45 -5.65 -6.01 -20.14
N GLU A 46 -5.52 -7.28 -19.79
CA GLU A 46 -5.30 -8.38 -20.74
C GLU A 46 -6.51 -9.32 -20.76
N VAL A 47 -6.94 -9.72 -21.96
CA VAL A 47 -7.95 -10.76 -22.17
C VAL A 47 -7.25 -12.07 -22.50
N LEU A 48 -7.28 -12.99 -21.55
CA LEU A 48 -6.72 -14.34 -21.66
C LEU A 48 -7.76 -15.32 -22.21
N SER A 49 -7.27 -16.34 -22.91
CA SER A 49 -8.07 -17.46 -23.42
C SER A 49 -7.16 -18.59 -23.87
N ASP A 50 -7.69 -19.80 -23.97
CA ASP A 50 -6.98 -20.97 -24.52
C ASP A 50 -5.70 -21.30 -23.72
N THR A 51 -4.72 -21.94 -24.35
CA THR A 51 -3.39 -22.21 -23.75
C THR A 51 -2.39 -21.10 -24.02
N GLN A 52 -2.83 -19.85 -24.22
CA GLN A 52 -1.92 -18.75 -24.53
C GLN A 52 -0.89 -18.58 -23.41
N GLY A 53 0.41 -18.76 -23.71
CA GLY A 53 1.52 -18.53 -22.77
C GLY A 53 2.27 -19.77 -22.26
N HIS A 54 1.83 -21.01 -22.56
CA HIS A 54 2.53 -22.23 -22.11
C HIS A 54 3.35 -22.88 -23.23
N THR A 55 4.61 -23.24 -22.94
CA THR A 55 5.52 -24.00 -23.82
C THR A 55 5.71 -25.42 -23.27
N GLY A 56 5.52 -26.46 -24.10
CA GLY A 56 5.72 -27.87 -23.73
C GLY A 56 4.45 -28.74 -23.78
N ALA A 57 4.58 -30.03 -23.42
CA ALA A 57 3.47 -30.99 -23.36
C ALA A 57 2.72 -30.89 -22.02
N VAL A 58 2.15 -29.72 -21.73
CA VAL A 58 1.33 -29.50 -20.53
C VAL A 58 -0.07 -30.06 -20.76
N ALA A 59 -0.69 -30.64 -19.72
CA ALA A 59 -2.10 -30.99 -19.78
C ALA A 59 -2.93 -29.72 -20.00
N ILE A 60 -3.54 -29.59 -21.18
CA ILE A 60 -4.27 -28.38 -21.63
C ILE A 60 -5.30 -27.92 -20.59
N ALA A 61 -5.98 -28.87 -19.94
CA ALA A 61 -6.94 -28.58 -18.89
C ALA A 61 -6.30 -27.90 -17.68
N ASP A 62 -5.19 -28.42 -17.15
CA ASP A 62 -4.54 -27.88 -15.95
C ASP A 62 -4.03 -26.45 -16.19
N ALA A 63 -3.46 -26.20 -17.36
CA ALA A 63 -3.05 -24.86 -17.79
C ALA A 63 -4.21 -23.86 -17.81
N ILE A 64 -5.37 -24.24 -18.37
CA ILE A 64 -6.57 -23.40 -18.39
C ILE A 64 -7.06 -23.12 -16.96
N LEU A 65 -7.08 -24.14 -16.10
CA LEU A 65 -7.51 -23.98 -14.71
C LEU A 65 -6.57 -23.04 -13.94
N GLU A 66 -5.26 -23.13 -14.14
CA GLU A 66 -4.27 -22.22 -13.56
C GLU A 66 -4.47 -20.78 -14.06
N GLN A 67 -4.76 -20.57 -15.34
CA GLN A 67 -5.06 -19.25 -15.87
C GLN A 67 -6.34 -18.66 -15.27
N ILE A 68 -7.37 -19.48 -15.09
CA ILE A 68 -8.61 -19.07 -14.41
C ILE A 68 -8.30 -18.65 -12.97
N GLU A 69 -7.52 -19.43 -12.22
CA GLU A 69 -7.16 -19.11 -10.83
C GLU A 69 -6.37 -17.80 -10.70
N ASN A 70 -5.52 -17.51 -11.70
CA ASN A 70 -4.72 -16.29 -11.75
C ASN A 70 -5.40 -15.11 -12.45
N SER A 71 -6.69 -15.20 -12.76
CA SER A 71 -7.46 -14.12 -13.38
C SER A 71 -8.23 -13.30 -12.35
N ASP A 72 -8.44 -12.02 -12.68
CA ASP A 72 -9.23 -11.11 -11.85
C ASP A 72 -10.73 -11.31 -12.09
N LEU A 73 -11.11 -11.59 -13.34
CA LEU A 73 -12.49 -11.82 -13.76
C LEU A 73 -12.58 -13.03 -14.69
N PHE A 74 -13.69 -13.76 -14.60
CA PHE A 74 -14.03 -14.85 -15.50
C PHE A 74 -15.30 -14.50 -16.28
N ILE A 75 -15.26 -14.67 -17.60
CA ILE A 75 -16.40 -14.43 -18.49
C ILE A 75 -16.61 -15.68 -19.35
N ALA A 76 -17.84 -16.17 -19.44
CA ALA A 76 -18.16 -17.41 -20.15
C ALA A 76 -19.32 -17.27 -21.15
N ASP A 77 -19.15 -17.87 -22.32
CA ASP A 77 -20.19 -18.08 -23.33
C ASP A 77 -21.09 -19.27 -22.96
N VAL A 78 -22.26 -18.97 -22.37
CA VAL A 78 -23.27 -19.99 -22.01
C VAL A 78 -24.34 -20.15 -23.08
N THR A 79 -24.07 -19.72 -24.32
CA THR A 79 -24.98 -19.93 -25.45
C THR A 79 -25.26 -21.43 -25.63
N PRO A 80 -26.53 -21.87 -25.66
CA PRO A 80 -26.89 -23.26 -25.84
C PRO A 80 -26.36 -23.84 -27.14
N ILE A 81 -25.76 -25.03 -27.05
CA ILE A 81 -25.26 -25.78 -28.21
C ILE A 81 -26.24 -26.89 -28.62
N THR A 82 -27.12 -27.29 -27.70
CA THR A 82 -28.12 -28.33 -27.94
C THR A 82 -29.27 -28.23 -26.94
N GLN A 83 -30.27 -29.09 -27.12
CA GLN A 83 -31.46 -29.18 -26.28
C GLN A 83 -31.73 -30.64 -25.91
N SER A 84 -32.10 -30.89 -24.65
CA SER A 84 -32.55 -32.21 -24.22
C SER A 84 -33.89 -32.60 -24.86
N LYS A 85 -34.24 -33.88 -24.79
CA LYS A 85 -35.55 -34.39 -25.26
C LYS A 85 -36.77 -33.65 -24.67
N ASN A 86 -36.63 -33.09 -23.47
CA ASN A 86 -37.71 -32.38 -22.77
C ASN A 86 -37.64 -30.85 -22.96
N GLY A 87 -36.82 -30.36 -23.89
CA GLY A 87 -36.76 -28.93 -24.19
C GLY A 87 -35.77 -28.11 -23.34
N LYS A 88 -35.07 -28.71 -22.39
CA LYS A 88 -34.03 -28.01 -21.61
C LYS A 88 -32.82 -27.67 -22.47
N LEU A 89 -32.38 -26.41 -22.47
CA LEU A 89 -31.20 -25.93 -23.20
C LEU A 89 -29.91 -26.36 -22.50
N ILE A 90 -28.89 -26.69 -23.27
CA ILE A 90 -27.61 -27.22 -22.78
C ILE A 90 -26.46 -26.41 -23.39
N PRO A 91 -25.74 -25.59 -22.59
CA PRO A 91 -24.49 -24.96 -22.99
C PRO A 91 -23.35 -25.97 -23.16
N ASN A 92 -22.22 -25.51 -23.73
CA ASN A 92 -21.05 -26.36 -23.89
C ASN A 92 -20.52 -26.88 -22.54
N PRO A 93 -20.28 -28.19 -22.37
CA PRO A 93 -19.88 -28.77 -21.09
C PRO A 93 -18.49 -28.34 -20.61
N ASN A 94 -17.55 -28.01 -21.51
CA ASN A 94 -16.22 -27.54 -21.12
C ASN A 94 -16.30 -26.14 -20.51
N VAL A 95 -17.07 -25.24 -21.15
CA VAL A 95 -17.34 -23.89 -20.61
C VAL A 95 -18.02 -23.99 -19.25
N MET A 96 -18.96 -24.92 -19.08
CA MET A 96 -19.64 -25.13 -17.79
C MET A 96 -18.70 -25.69 -16.71
N PHE A 97 -17.75 -26.56 -17.07
CA PHE A 97 -16.72 -27.05 -16.16
C PHE A 97 -15.80 -25.91 -15.70
N GLU A 98 -15.30 -25.11 -16.64
CA GLU A 98 -14.48 -23.92 -16.35
C GLU A 98 -15.24 -22.90 -15.50
N ALA A 99 -16.53 -22.67 -15.78
CA ALA A 99 -17.38 -21.81 -14.97
C ALA A 99 -17.53 -22.31 -13.53
N GLY A 100 -17.71 -23.61 -13.34
CA GLY A 100 -17.74 -24.23 -12.01
C GLY A 100 -16.42 -24.02 -11.25
N TRP A 101 -15.29 -24.22 -11.93
CA TRP A 101 -13.97 -23.98 -11.36
C TRP A 101 -13.75 -22.51 -11.01
N ALA A 102 -14.09 -21.60 -11.91
CA ALA A 102 -14.00 -20.15 -11.70
C ALA A 102 -14.86 -19.69 -10.53
N MET A 103 -16.07 -20.22 -10.36
CA MET A 103 -16.89 -19.91 -9.18
C MET A 103 -16.23 -20.37 -7.87
N LYS A 104 -15.53 -21.51 -7.88
CA LYS A 104 -14.76 -22.00 -6.72
C LYS A 104 -13.52 -21.14 -6.46
N ALA A 105 -12.74 -20.85 -7.48
CA ALA A 105 -11.46 -20.16 -7.36
C ALA A 105 -11.63 -18.66 -7.14
N LEU A 106 -12.54 -18.05 -7.90
CA LEU A 106 -12.73 -16.61 -7.94
C LEU A 106 -13.94 -16.12 -7.14
N SER A 107 -14.83 -16.99 -6.69
CA SER A 107 -16.20 -16.65 -6.26
C SER A 107 -17.12 -16.29 -7.42
N HIS A 108 -18.39 -16.68 -7.29
CA HIS A 108 -19.46 -16.35 -8.24
C HIS A 108 -19.60 -14.83 -8.48
N LYS A 109 -19.19 -14.00 -7.52
CA LYS A 109 -19.19 -12.54 -7.65
C LYS A 109 -18.21 -12.00 -8.69
N ARG A 110 -17.28 -12.82 -9.22
CA ARG A 110 -16.30 -12.44 -10.25
C ARG A 110 -16.54 -13.16 -11.59
N CYS A 111 -17.70 -13.80 -11.74
CA CYS A 111 -18.08 -14.57 -12.92
C CYS A 111 -19.21 -13.86 -13.69
N ILE A 112 -19.00 -13.61 -14.99
CA ILE A 112 -19.99 -13.01 -15.89
C ILE A 112 -20.40 -14.04 -16.94
N PHE A 113 -21.69 -14.36 -17.03
CA PHE A 113 -22.22 -15.26 -18.05
C PHE A 113 -22.84 -14.46 -19.19
N ILE A 114 -22.52 -14.83 -20.42
CA ILE A 114 -23.01 -14.19 -21.63
C ILE A 114 -23.75 -15.22 -22.47
N MET A 115 -24.92 -14.85 -23.00
CA MET A 115 -25.71 -15.72 -23.88
C MET A 115 -26.13 -14.97 -25.13
N ASN A 116 -25.88 -15.55 -26.31
CA ASN A 116 -26.59 -15.12 -27.51
C ASN A 116 -27.97 -15.79 -27.53
N SER A 117 -29.04 -15.01 -27.38
CA SER A 117 -30.41 -15.50 -27.42
C SER A 117 -30.93 -15.72 -28.83
N ALA A 118 -30.19 -15.33 -29.87
CA ALA A 118 -30.57 -15.58 -31.25
C ALA A 118 -30.53 -17.09 -31.54
N ASN A 119 -31.68 -17.64 -31.90
CA ASN A 119 -31.81 -19.01 -32.37
C ASN A 119 -32.21 -18.96 -33.85
N ASP A 120 -31.23 -19.02 -34.75
CA ASP A 120 -31.47 -18.89 -36.19
C ASP A 120 -32.34 -20.03 -36.77
N GLY A 121 -32.54 -21.11 -36.01
CA GLY A 121 -33.41 -22.24 -36.35
C GLY A 121 -34.73 -22.32 -35.58
N GLY A 122 -35.11 -21.32 -34.76
CA GLY A 122 -36.30 -21.42 -33.93
C GLY A 122 -36.65 -20.18 -33.10
N ALA A 123 -37.43 -20.39 -32.03
CA ALA A 123 -37.73 -19.32 -31.08
C ALA A 123 -36.47 -18.90 -30.31
N PRO A 124 -36.32 -17.60 -29.96
CA PRO A 124 -35.18 -17.13 -29.18
C PRO A 124 -35.00 -17.90 -27.88
N PHE A 125 -33.74 -18.16 -27.52
CA PHE A 125 -33.44 -18.82 -26.25
C PHE A 125 -33.82 -17.92 -25.07
N LYS A 126 -34.34 -18.54 -24.01
CA LYS A 126 -34.67 -17.88 -22.77
C LYS A 126 -33.75 -18.37 -21.66
N GLU A 127 -33.37 -17.47 -20.77
CA GLU A 127 -32.51 -17.78 -19.63
C GLU A 127 -33.13 -18.85 -18.72
N ASP A 128 -34.46 -18.85 -18.55
CA ASP A 128 -35.20 -19.83 -17.73
C ASP A 128 -35.08 -21.27 -18.24
N ASP A 129 -34.77 -21.46 -19.53
CA ASP A 129 -34.65 -22.78 -20.16
C ASP A 129 -33.25 -23.39 -19.98
N LEU A 130 -32.30 -22.64 -19.40
CA LEU A 130 -30.94 -23.11 -19.09
C LEU A 130 -30.89 -24.08 -17.90
N PRO A 131 -29.76 -24.78 -17.68
CA PRO A 131 -29.58 -25.65 -16.52
C PRO A 131 -29.68 -24.94 -15.18
N PHE A 132 -30.14 -25.67 -14.15
CA PHE A 132 -30.39 -25.10 -12.81
C PHE A 132 -29.14 -24.46 -12.20
N ASP A 133 -27.95 -24.95 -12.56
CA ASP A 133 -26.65 -24.45 -12.11
C ASP A 133 -26.39 -22.99 -12.48
N ILE A 134 -27.01 -22.49 -13.56
CA ILE A 134 -26.81 -21.13 -14.09
C ILE A 134 -28.08 -20.31 -14.31
N ARG A 135 -29.26 -20.93 -14.51
CA ARG A 135 -30.51 -20.19 -14.81
C ARG A 135 -30.96 -19.21 -13.72
N HIS A 136 -30.50 -19.42 -12.48
CA HIS A 136 -30.78 -18.52 -11.34
C HIS A 136 -29.70 -17.46 -11.13
N ARG A 137 -28.73 -17.37 -12.05
CA ARG A 137 -27.67 -16.37 -12.03
C ARG A 137 -27.98 -15.28 -13.03
N ARG A 138 -27.38 -14.11 -12.83
CA ARG A 138 -27.50 -13.00 -13.79
C ARG A 138 -26.75 -13.37 -15.06
N ILE A 139 -27.48 -13.45 -16.17
CA ILE A 139 -26.92 -13.72 -17.49
C ILE A 139 -27.04 -12.46 -18.33
N LYS A 140 -25.97 -12.09 -19.01
CA LYS A 140 -25.99 -10.98 -19.95
C LYS A 140 -26.34 -11.49 -21.34
N SER A 141 -27.63 -11.46 -21.65
CA SER A 141 -28.13 -11.86 -22.96
C SER A 141 -27.99 -10.75 -24.00
N TYR A 142 -27.65 -11.14 -25.23
CA TYR A 142 -27.78 -10.31 -26.42
C TYR A 142 -28.39 -11.13 -27.55
N ASP A 143 -29.04 -10.47 -28.51
CA ASP A 143 -29.59 -11.15 -29.69
C ASP A 143 -28.76 -10.73 -30.90
N LEU A 144 -28.06 -11.66 -31.53
CA LEU A 144 -27.40 -11.44 -32.82
C LEU A 144 -27.53 -12.66 -33.73
N SER A 145 -28.50 -12.62 -34.64
CA SER A 145 -28.61 -13.58 -35.74
C SER A 145 -27.53 -13.38 -36.81
N GLU A 146 -27.20 -14.43 -37.55
CA GLU A 146 -26.25 -14.36 -38.66
C GLU A 146 -26.65 -13.30 -39.72
N ASN A 147 -27.96 -13.19 -39.95
CA ASN A 147 -28.58 -12.29 -40.92
C ASN A 147 -29.01 -10.92 -40.33
N ALA A 148 -28.53 -10.56 -39.14
CA ALA A 148 -28.93 -9.31 -38.49
C ALA A 148 -28.52 -8.07 -39.31
N THR A 149 -29.46 -7.14 -39.51
CA THR A 149 -29.25 -5.87 -40.23
C THR A 149 -28.67 -4.75 -39.37
N LYS A 150 -28.85 -4.82 -38.04
CA LYS A 150 -28.40 -3.79 -37.08
C LYS A 150 -27.23 -4.25 -36.19
N LYS A 151 -26.20 -4.87 -36.80
CA LYS A 151 -25.06 -5.45 -36.06
C LYS A 151 -24.33 -4.42 -35.20
N SER A 152 -24.09 -3.21 -35.71
CA SER A 152 -23.37 -2.14 -34.99
C SER A 152 -24.10 -1.65 -33.74
N ALA A 153 -25.41 -1.43 -33.82
CA ALA A 153 -26.20 -0.98 -32.67
C ALA A 153 -26.23 -2.05 -31.55
N LYS A 154 -26.40 -3.32 -31.93
CA LYS A 154 -26.36 -4.47 -31.00
C LYS A 154 -24.98 -4.61 -30.34
N ARG A 155 -23.91 -4.43 -31.12
CA ARG A 155 -22.52 -4.43 -30.64
C ARG A 155 -22.26 -3.33 -29.62
N ASN A 156 -22.60 -2.08 -29.93
CA ASN A 156 -22.38 -0.94 -29.04
C ASN A 156 -23.13 -1.09 -27.72
N LYS A 157 -24.37 -1.61 -27.77
CA LYS A 157 -25.15 -1.90 -26.58
C LYS A 157 -24.46 -2.94 -25.69
N LEU A 158 -24.05 -4.08 -26.27
CA LEU A 158 -23.36 -5.12 -25.51
C LEU A 158 -22.03 -4.62 -24.93
N LYS A 159 -21.25 -3.84 -25.70
CA LYS A 159 -20.01 -3.21 -25.21
C LYS A 159 -20.27 -2.34 -23.98
N SER A 160 -21.24 -1.41 -24.07
CA SER A 160 -21.58 -0.53 -22.96
C SER A 160 -22.04 -1.32 -21.73
N ASP A 161 -22.91 -2.32 -21.93
CA ASP A 161 -23.43 -3.11 -20.83
C ASP A 161 -22.33 -3.95 -20.14
N LEU A 162 -21.45 -4.58 -20.91
CA LEU A 162 -20.34 -5.36 -20.39
C LEU A 162 -19.32 -4.48 -19.68
N LYS A 163 -19.00 -3.29 -20.22
CA LYS A 163 -18.10 -2.33 -19.57
C LYS A 163 -18.62 -1.97 -18.17
N THR A 164 -19.90 -1.58 -18.06
CA THR A 164 -20.52 -1.26 -16.77
C THR A 164 -20.52 -2.43 -15.79
N ILE A 165 -20.77 -3.66 -16.27
CA ILE A 165 -20.73 -4.85 -15.41
C ILE A 165 -19.31 -5.10 -14.91
N ILE A 166 -18.31 -5.03 -15.80
CA ILE A 166 -16.89 -5.24 -15.47
C ILE A 166 -16.45 -4.21 -14.43
N GLU A 167 -16.67 -2.91 -14.67
CA GLU A 167 -16.34 -1.83 -13.72
C GLU A 167 -17.00 -2.03 -12.35
N GLY A 168 -18.29 -2.40 -12.33
CA GLY A 168 -19.01 -2.65 -11.09
C GLY A 168 -18.45 -3.84 -10.30
N ASN A 169 -18.02 -4.91 -10.98
CA ASN A 169 -17.38 -6.05 -10.33
C ASN A 169 -16.00 -5.66 -9.76
N LEU A 170 -15.23 -4.86 -10.49
CA LEU A 170 -13.91 -4.39 -10.05
C LEU A 170 -14.00 -3.51 -8.81
N LYS A 171 -14.93 -2.56 -8.78
CA LYS A 171 -15.14 -1.71 -7.60
C LYS A 171 -15.53 -2.55 -6.38
N ALA A 172 -16.47 -3.47 -6.54
CA ALA A 172 -16.88 -4.36 -5.46
C ALA A 172 -15.75 -5.28 -4.96
N PHE A 173 -14.78 -5.61 -5.82
CA PHE A 173 -13.60 -6.39 -5.45
C PHE A 173 -12.58 -5.57 -4.65
N GLN A 174 -12.30 -4.33 -5.08
CA GLN A 174 -11.47 -3.40 -4.31
C GLN A 174 -12.03 -3.19 -2.90
N ASP A 175 -13.36 -3.13 -2.77
CA ASP A 175 -14.05 -2.93 -1.49
C ASP A 175 -14.15 -4.21 -0.62
N ASN A 176 -13.98 -5.42 -1.17
CA ASN A 176 -14.21 -6.71 -0.47
C ASN A 176 -13.01 -7.69 -0.50
N GLN A 177 -11.80 -7.22 -0.76
CA GLN A 177 -10.60 -8.00 -0.43
C GLN A 177 -10.68 -8.43 1.05
N PRO A 178 -10.40 -9.70 1.41
CA PRO A 178 -10.29 -10.07 2.82
C PRO A 178 -9.35 -9.07 3.47
N VAL A 179 -9.75 -8.50 4.61
CA VAL A 179 -8.94 -7.51 5.34
C VAL A 179 -7.59 -8.17 5.57
N HIS A 180 -6.61 -7.77 4.77
CA HIS A 180 -5.23 -8.16 4.98
C HIS A 180 -4.87 -7.60 6.35
N VAL A 181 -4.69 -8.49 7.33
CA VAL A 181 -4.26 -8.11 8.67
C VAL A 181 -2.75 -8.11 8.62
N PRO A 182 -2.09 -6.94 8.54
CA PRO A 182 -0.64 -6.91 8.43
C PRO A 182 -0.03 -7.47 9.71
N GLU A 183 0.92 -8.39 9.58
CA GLU A 183 1.75 -8.83 10.71
C GLU A 183 2.93 -7.87 10.82
N PHE A 184 3.17 -7.33 12.01
CA PHE A 184 4.38 -6.54 12.30
C PHE A 184 5.28 -7.36 13.22
N ARG A 185 6.54 -7.53 12.84
CA ARG A 185 7.59 -8.08 13.70
C ARG A 185 8.56 -6.96 14.06
N GLU A 186 8.17 -6.13 15.00
CA GLU A 186 8.93 -4.95 15.41
C GLU A 186 10.13 -5.31 16.29
N VAL A 187 11.15 -4.46 16.29
CA VAL A 187 12.23 -4.49 17.27
C VAL A 187 11.64 -4.04 18.61
N GLU A 188 11.83 -4.83 19.66
CA GLU A 188 11.33 -4.48 20.99
C GLU A 188 11.96 -3.18 21.49
N SER A 189 11.14 -2.30 22.05
CA SER A 189 11.65 -1.16 22.80
C SER A 189 12.28 -1.61 24.11
N ALA A 190 13.20 -0.82 24.62
CA ALA A 190 13.80 -1.04 25.91
C ALA A 190 12.77 -1.01 27.06
N GLU A 191 13.02 -1.83 28.09
CA GLU A 191 12.16 -1.89 29.28
C GLU A 191 12.05 -0.51 29.96
N GLY A 192 10.82 0.02 30.01
CA GLY A 192 10.53 1.33 30.60
C GLY A 192 11.03 2.54 29.79
N ASP A 193 11.47 2.34 28.55
CA ASP A 193 11.91 3.40 27.65
C ASP A 193 11.49 3.10 26.19
N PRO A 194 10.28 3.54 25.77
CA PRO A 194 9.74 3.21 24.45
C PRO A 194 10.53 3.86 23.30
N SER A 195 11.37 4.85 23.59
CA SER A 195 12.05 5.67 22.58
C SER A 195 13.35 5.07 22.03
N ILE A 196 13.78 3.90 22.54
CA ILE A 196 15.03 3.23 22.15
C ILE A 196 14.84 1.71 22.03
N TRP A 197 15.65 1.06 21.19
CA TRP A 197 15.57 -0.38 20.89
C TRP A 197 16.42 -1.30 21.79
N ASP A 198 17.27 -0.73 22.65
CA ASP A 198 18.09 -1.47 23.62
C ASP A 198 18.50 -0.53 24.77
N ALA A 199 18.15 -0.88 26.01
CA ALA A 199 18.55 -0.14 27.23
C ALA A 199 19.82 -0.66 27.87
N THR A 200 20.38 -1.79 27.41
CA THR A 200 21.53 -2.40 28.07
C THR A 200 22.78 -1.53 27.98
N THR A 201 22.87 -0.67 26.95
CA THR A 201 23.95 0.33 26.84
C THR A 201 23.46 1.65 26.23
N ASN A 202 24.11 2.76 26.60
CA ASN A 202 24.01 4.03 25.87
C ASN A 202 25.03 4.12 24.73
N GLU A 203 25.79 3.06 24.47
CA GLU A 203 26.84 3.07 23.47
C GLU A 203 26.30 2.59 22.13
N ILE A 204 26.64 3.34 21.08
CA ILE A 204 26.27 3.03 19.71
C ILE A 204 27.56 2.69 18.97
N ALA A 205 27.75 1.40 18.70
CA ALA A 205 28.90 0.89 17.97
C ALA A 205 28.58 0.71 16.48
N PHE A 206 29.46 1.22 15.63
CA PHE A 206 29.35 1.06 14.18
C PHE A 206 30.71 1.21 13.50
N LYS A 207 30.83 0.66 12.30
CA LYS A 207 31.99 0.81 11.44
C LYS A 207 31.77 1.94 10.44
N ASP A 208 32.52 3.03 10.57
CA ASP A 208 32.25 4.27 9.85
C ASP A 208 32.47 4.13 8.34
N ASP A 209 31.62 4.78 7.54
CA ASP A 209 31.64 4.66 6.09
C ASP A 209 32.79 5.41 5.40
N LEU A 210 33.34 6.43 6.06
CA LEU A 210 34.34 7.32 5.46
C LEU A 210 35.75 6.74 5.58
N ASN A 211 36.09 6.21 6.75
CA ASN A 211 37.43 5.75 7.10
C ASN A 211 37.48 4.24 7.35
N ASN A 212 36.33 3.57 7.46
CA ASN A 212 36.22 2.12 7.71
C ASN A 212 36.88 1.72 9.04
N ILE A 213 36.71 2.56 10.07
CA ILE A 213 37.22 2.40 11.43
C ILE A 213 36.04 2.08 12.36
N ASP A 214 36.30 1.24 13.37
CA ASP A 214 35.32 0.97 14.42
C ASP A 214 35.15 2.21 15.31
N LYS A 215 33.90 2.62 15.50
CA LYS A 215 33.53 3.75 16.33
C LYS A 215 32.51 3.34 17.38
N THR A 216 32.59 4.00 18.53
CA THR A 216 31.61 3.90 19.60
C THR A 216 31.27 5.31 20.04
N VAL A 217 29.97 5.62 20.01
CA VAL A 217 29.45 6.95 20.36
C VAL A 217 28.45 6.79 21.50
N GLU A 218 28.61 7.59 22.55
CA GLU A 218 27.69 7.60 23.68
C GLU A 218 26.45 8.44 23.34
N ARG A 219 25.27 7.82 23.42
CA ARG A 219 23.99 8.53 23.39
C ARG A 219 23.78 9.25 24.72
N VAL A 220 23.66 10.57 24.63
CA VAL A 220 23.44 11.47 25.76
C VAL A 220 22.12 12.23 25.59
N GLY A 221 21.67 12.88 26.65
CA GLY A 221 20.40 13.58 26.67
C GLY A 221 19.33 12.79 27.41
N LYS A 222 18.46 13.52 28.12
CA LYS A 222 17.45 12.96 29.00
C LYS A 222 16.10 12.87 28.31
N ASN A 223 15.68 13.99 27.69
CA ASN A 223 14.42 14.15 26.99
C ASN A 223 14.60 13.77 25.52
N ARG A 224 13.61 13.11 24.95
CA ARG A 224 13.66 12.59 23.59
C ARG A 224 12.33 12.78 22.88
N PHE A 225 12.44 13.13 21.61
CA PHE A 225 11.46 12.79 20.60
C PHE A 225 11.94 11.53 19.87
N TYR A 226 11.02 10.68 19.44
CA TYR A 226 11.34 9.52 18.64
C TYR A 226 10.31 9.24 17.55
N LEU A 227 10.77 8.61 16.48
CA LEU A 227 9.97 8.14 15.35
C LEU A 227 10.37 6.70 15.03
N ARG A 228 9.38 5.86 14.77
CA ARG A 228 9.55 4.50 14.27
C ARG A 228 8.74 4.33 12.99
N VAL A 229 9.38 3.76 11.96
CA VAL A 229 8.75 3.41 10.68
C VAL A 229 8.93 1.92 10.48
N ILE A 230 7.85 1.17 10.70
CA ILE A 230 7.85 -0.28 10.88
C ILE A 230 7.13 -0.92 9.70
N PRO A 231 7.86 -1.50 8.73
CA PRO A 231 7.21 -2.19 7.61
C PRO A 231 6.53 -3.47 8.08
N GLU A 232 5.49 -3.85 7.35
CA GLU A 232 4.87 -5.17 7.47
C GLU A 232 5.92 -6.28 7.30
N HIS A 233 5.77 -7.33 8.11
CA HIS A 233 6.62 -8.51 8.02
C HIS A 233 6.41 -9.22 6.67
N THR A 234 7.49 -9.36 5.91
CA THR A 234 7.50 -10.13 4.67
C THR A 234 8.42 -11.33 4.82
N GLU A 235 7.86 -12.55 4.72
CA GLU A 235 8.66 -13.77 4.82
C GLU A 235 9.68 -13.87 3.66
N GLY A 236 10.87 -14.37 3.98
CA GLY A 236 11.92 -14.66 2.98
C GLY A 236 12.64 -13.45 2.41
N LEU A 237 12.28 -12.22 2.81
CA LEU A 237 12.99 -11.02 2.41
C LEU A 237 14.38 -10.99 3.05
N LYS A 238 15.42 -10.87 2.22
CA LYS A 238 16.82 -10.79 2.67
C LYS A 238 17.31 -9.36 2.59
N LEU A 239 17.16 -8.63 3.69
CA LEU A 239 17.62 -7.26 3.80
C LEU A 239 19.15 -7.20 3.90
N ARG A 240 19.79 -6.42 3.02
CA ARG A 240 21.25 -6.30 2.97
C ARG A 240 21.68 -4.86 3.23
N VAL A 241 22.58 -4.68 4.19
CA VAL A 241 23.16 -3.36 4.53
C VAL A 241 23.72 -2.63 3.31
N ARG A 242 24.36 -3.35 2.37
CA ARG A 242 24.91 -2.74 1.15
C ARG A 242 23.85 -2.10 0.25
N GLU A 243 22.64 -2.69 0.21
CA GLU A 243 21.54 -2.22 -0.63
C GLU A 243 20.87 -1.05 0.06
N TYR A 244 20.61 -1.18 1.36
CA TYR A 244 20.13 -0.09 2.20
C TYR A 244 21.02 1.16 2.11
N LYS A 245 22.34 1.01 2.24
CA LYS A 245 23.30 2.13 2.18
C LYS A 245 23.18 2.94 0.89
N LYS A 246 22.88 2.30 -0.24
CA LYS A 246 22.67 3.00 -1.52
C LYS A 246 21.36 3.79 -1.51
N LEU A 247 20.26 3.13 -1.14
CA LEU A 247 18.92 3.74 -1.10
C LEU A 247 18.87 4.92 -0.13
N ARG A 248 19.41 4.75 1.08
CA ARG A 248 19.53 5.81 2.09
C ARG A 248 20.25 7.06 1.55
N SER A 249 21.33 6.86 0.79
CA SER A 249 22.06 7.97 0.18
C SER A 249 21.27 8.66 -0.92
N THR A 250 20.45 7.92 -1.68
CA THR A 250 19.56 8.48 -2.70
C THR A 250 18.44 9.30 -2.06
N GLU A 251 17.87 8.80 -0.96
CA GLU A 251 16.77 9.46 -0.24
C GLU A 251 17.23 10.52 0.78
N ASN A 252 18.54 10.82 0.82
CA ASN A 252 19.15 11.77 1.76
C ASN A 252 18.69 11.56 3.23
N LEU A 253 18.59 10.30 3.67
CA LEU A 253 18.08 9.98 4.99
C LEU A 253 19.18 10.08 6.06
N PHE A 254 19.04 10.99 7.02
CA PHE A 254 20.01 11.24 8.09
C PHE A 254 19.35 11.19 9.48
N ALA A 255 20.19 11.16 10.51
CA ALA A 255 19.76 11.47 11.87
C ALA A 255 19.37 12.95 11.98
N SER A 256 18.57 13.29 12.99
CA SER A 256 18.25 14.67 13.34
C SER A 256 19.52 15.54 13.45
N THR A 257 19.44 16.77 12.96
CA THR A 257 20.55 17.74 13.10
C THR A 257 20.28 18.75 14.21
N SER A 258 19.07 18.72 14.78
CA SER A 258 18.60 19.64 15.80
C SER A 258 19.54 19.70 17.01
N GLY A 259 19.80 20.90 17.51
CA GLY A 259 20.62 21.12 18.71
C GLY A 259 22.09 20.72 18.61
N SER A 260 22.62 20.49 17.41
CA SER A 260 24.04 20.22 17.17
C SER A 260 24.65 21.13 16.12
N SER A 261 25.93 21.45 16.31
CA SER A 261 26.75 22.18 15.34
C SER A 261 27.95 21.37 14.86
N PHE A 262 28.01 20.08 15.19
CA PHE A 262 29.10 19.18 14.81
C PHE A 262 28.72 18.38 13.55
N GLY A 263 29.64 17.62 12.97
CA GLY A 263 29.35 16.81 11.78
C GLY A 263 28.48 15.59 12.09
N GLY A 264 27.97 14.96 11.03
CA GLY A 264 27.32 13.64 11.09
C GLY A 264 28.22 12.54 10.55
N GLU A 265 28.03 11.33 11.06
CA GLU A 265 28.69 10.13 10.57
C GLU A 265 27.69 8.96 10.51
N SER A 266 28.02 7.98 9.70
CA SER A 266 27.17 6.81 9.51
C SER A 266 27.99 5.59 9.16
N GLY A 267 27.43 4.41 9.42
CA GLY A 267 28.14 3.18 9.22
C GLY A 267 27.31 1.94 9.52
N GLN A 268 27.92 0.80 9.24
CA GLN A 268 27.31 -0.50 9.50
C GLN A 268 27.41 -0.84 10.98
N SER A 269 26.31 -1.30 11.57
CA SER A 269 26.26 -1.90 12.90
C SER A 269 26.05 -3.42 12.81
N ASP A 270 26.19 -4.12 13.93
CA ASP A 270 26.01 -5.58 13.98
C ASP A 270 24.59 -6.01 13.59
N ASP A 271 23.60 -5.16 13.82
CA ASP A 271 22.17 -5.39 13.60
C ASP A 271 21.60 -4.64 12.39
N GLY A 272 22.42 -3.87 11.67
CA GLY A 272 21.98 -3.16 10.49
C GLY A 272 22.86 -1.98 10.13
N TYR A 273 22.30 -0.78 10.21
CA TYR A 273 22.97 0.45 9.81
C TYR A 273 22.56 1.61 10.70
N VAL A 274 23.50 2.51 10.99
CA VAL A 274 23.28 3.66 11.88
C VAL A 274 23.83 4.92 11.25
N ALA A 275 23.15 6.05 11.49
CA ALA A 275 23.69 7.39 11.33
C ALA A 275 23.53 8.17 12.64
N VAL A 276 24.52 8.98 12.97
CA VAL A 276 24.52 9.84 14.16
C VAL A 276 24.92 11.25 13.78
N TRP A 277 24.46 12.21 14.58
CA TRP A 277 24.93 13.58 14.52
C TRP A 277 25.58 13.94 15.85
N PHE A 278 26.83 14.40 15.85
CA PHE A 278 27.62 14.50 17.08
C PHE A 278 27.13 15.62 17.99
N ALA A 279 27.20 15.43 19.31
CA ALA A 279 26.80 16.42 20.30
C ALA A 279 28.01 17.18 20.91
N ASN A 280 29.24 16.78 20.57
CA ASN A 280 30.46 17.41 21.05
C ASN A 280 31.58 17.42 19.99
N ALA A 281 32.56 18.32 20.14
CA ALA A 281 33.68 18.47 19.22
C ALA A 281 34.62 17.25 19.17
N ALA A 282 34.56 16.40 20.20
CA ALA A 282 35.34 15.17 20.27
C ALA A 282 34.72 14.02 19.45
N ASN A 283 33.53 14.22 18.87
CA ASN A 283 32.79 13.19 18.11
C ASN A 283 32.59 11.88 18.90
N THR A 284 32.40 11.99 20.22
CA THR A 284 32.24 10.85 21.14
C THR A 284 30.83 10.74 21.69
N GLN A 285 30.02 11.79 21.55
CA GLN A 285 28.66 11.83 22.08
C GLN A 285 27.68 12.18 20.97
N THR A 286 26.44 11.71 21.09
CA THR A 286 25.33 12.08 20.22
C THR A 286 24.04 12.23 21.01
N LYS A 287 23.15 13.12 20.56
CA LYS A 287 21.75 13.18 21.01
C LYS A 287 20.79 12.64 19.95
N ASN A 288 21.28 12.45 18.72
CA ASN A 288 20.47 12.31 17.54
C ASN A 288 20.92 11.09 16.74
N VAL A 289 20.03 10.14 16.54
CA VAL A 289 20.36 8.85 15.94
C VAL A 289 19.30 8.46 14.92
N MET A 290 19.75 7.93 13.79
CA MET A 290 18.93 7.13 12.90
C MET A 290 19.49 5.71 12.90
N ARG A 291 18.63 4.70 13.02
CA ARG A 291 18.99 3.30 12.87
C ARG A 291 18.04 2.61 11.91
N TRP A 292 18.58 1.72 11.10
CA TRP A 292 17.82 0.77 10.29
C TRP A 292 18.17 -0.65 10.70
N SER A 293 17.15 -1.46 11.00
CA SER A 293 17.29 -2.86 11.38
C SER A 293 17.28 -3.77 10.15
N LYS A 294 18.31 -4.59 9.99
CA LYS A 294 18.35 -5.59 8.91
C LYS A 294 17.45 -6.81 9.19
N GLU A 295 16.89 -6.92 10.39
CA GLU A 295 16.03 -8.06 10.79
C GLU A 295 14.62 -7.92 10.22
N ASN A 296 14.08 -6.70 10.21
CA ASN A 296 12.71 -6.43 9.84
C ASN A 296 12.54 -5.23 8.90
N GLY A 297 13.58 -4.42 8.67
CA GLY A 297 13.52 -3.22 7.83
C GLY A 297 13.04 -1.97 8.55
N GLU A 298 12.85 -2.04 9.87
CA GLU A 298 12.38 -0.94 10.71
C GLU A 298 13.41 0.18 10.80
N HIS A 299 12.92 1.41 10.68
CA HIS A 299 13.69 2.61 10.93
C HIS A 299 13.35 3.19 12.30
N TRP A 300 14.38 3.60 13.02
CA TRP A 300 14.31 4.34 14.27
C TRP A 300 14.96 5.70 14.08
N PHE A 301 14.34 6.74 14.62
CA PHE A 301 14.90 8.06 14.73
C PHE A 301 14.74 8.55 16.16
N ILE A 302 15.82 9.10 16.71
CA ILE A 302 15.88 9.67 18.06
C ILE A 302 16.39 11.09 17.90
N ASP A 303 15.69 12.02 18.54
CA ASP A 303 16.09 13.43 18.66
C ASP A 303 16.06 13.84 20.13
N GLY A 304 17.24 13.98 20.73
CA GLY A 304 17.45 14.61 22.03
C GLY A 304 18.02 16.02 21.94
N GLY A 305 18.24 16.53 20.72
CA GLY A 305 18.81 17.83 20.42
C GLY A 305 17.80 18.97 20.37
N SER A 306 16.53 18.67 20.12
CA SER A 306 15.41 19.63 20.08
C SER A 306 14.97 20.18 21.45
N PHE A 307 15.82 20.09 22.48
CA PHE A 307 15.55 20.62 23.83
C PHE A 307 16.55 21.71 24.18
N MET A 308 16.07 22.95 24.29
CA MET A 308 16.91 24.12 24.54
C MET A 308 16.79 24.57 25.99
N GLN A 309 17.91 24.60 26.70
CA GLN A 309 17.98 25.26 28.00
C GLN A 309 18.25 26.74 27.80
N THR A 310 17.31 27.59 28.21
CA THR A 310 17.45 29.05 28.14
C THR A 310 17.75 29.62 29.52
N ASP A 311 18.63 30.63 29.57
CA ASP A 311 18.95 31.33 30.82
C ASP A 311 17.69 31.95 31.44
N GLY A 312 17.53 31.74 32.75
CA GLY A 312 16.38 32.24 33.50
C GLY A 312 15.13 31.35 33.44
N LEU A 313 15.09 30.33 32.58
CA LEU A 313 14.02 29.32 32.59
C LEU A 313 14.40 28.13 33.47
N ARG A 314 13.43 27.67 34.27
CA ARG A 314 13.62 26.53 35.19
C ARG A 314 13.80 25.19 34.46
N TYR A 315 13.18 25.04 33.31
CA TYR A 315 13.08 23.80 32.54
C TYR A 315 13.44 24.06 31.08
N PRO A 316 13.92 23.04 30.35
CA PRO A 316 14.24 23.18 28.93
C PRO A 316 12.96 23.33 28.09
N VAL A 317 13.07 24.08 27.00
CA VAL A 317 12.02 24.29 26.02
C VAL A 317 12.08 23.21 24.94
N ALA A 318 10.96 22.57 24.64
CA ALA A 318 10.85 21.54 23.61
C ALA A 318 10.52 22.17 22.24
N ASN A 319 11.39 22.00 21.24
CA ASN A 319 11.21 22.58 19.91
C ASN A 319 10.37 21.66 19.00
N PHE A 320 9.06 21.68 19.20
CA PHE A 320 8.11 20.90 18.39
C PHE A 320 8.15 21.27 16.89
N GLY A 321 8.48 22.52 16.54
CA GLY A 321 8.54 22.92 15.13
C GLY A 321 9.65 22.23 14.33
N SER A 322 10.85 22.15 14.90
CA SER A 322 11.99 21.49 14.27
C SER A 322 11.74 20.00 14.09
N VAL A 323 11.34 19.31 15.17
CA VAL A 323 11.20 17.85 15.13
C VAL A 323 10.09 17.39 14.19
N PHE A 324 8.96 18.11 14.11
CA PHE A 324 7.90 17.76 13.17
C PHE A 324 8.32 17.94 11.71
N THR A 325 9.15 18.96 11.43
CA THR A 325 9.72 19.18 10.10
C THR A 325 10.63 18.02 9.71
N GLU A 326 11.52 17.62 10.62
CA GLU A 326 12.40 16.48 10.40
C GLU A 326 11.62 15.16 10.28
N TRP A 327 10.60 14.91 11.10
CA TRP A 327 9.77 13.71 11.00
C TRP A 327 9.06 13.62 9.65
N ARG A 328 8.56 14.73 9.10
CA ARG A 328 7.94 14.74 7.77
C ARG A 328 8.92 14.23 6.71
N GLU A 329 10.16 14.71 6.73
CA GLU A 329 11.21 14.29 5.78
C GLU A 329 11.61 12.83 6.03
N GLN A 330 11.83 12.46 7.29
CA GLN A 330 12.25 11.12 7.69
C GLN A 330 11.20 10.06 7.36
N ILE A 331 9.90 10.33 7.59
CA ILE A 331 8.81 9.45 7.21
C ILE A 331 8.80 9.28 5.69
N ALA A 332 8.81 10.37 4.92
CA ALA A 332 8.77 10.31 3.47
C ALA A 332 9.93 9.48 2.90
N SER A 333 11.17 9.78 3.29
CA SER A 333 12.35 9.05 2.85
C SER A 333 12.35 7.59 3.31
N ALA A 334 11.98 7.29 4.56
CA ALA A 334 11.94 5.92 5.06
C ALA A 334 10.87 5.08 4.33
N ILE A 335 9.71 5.66 4.04
CA ILE A 335 8.65 5.00 3.25
C ILE A 335 9.11 4.70 1.83
N ASN A 336 9.84 5.62 1.17
CA ASN A 336 10.41 5.37 -0.15
C ASN A 336 11.42 4.21 -0.12
N ILE A 337 12.33 4.19 0.86
CA ILE A 337 13.28 3.07 1.02
C ILE A 337 12.54 1.76 1.27
N ILE A 338 11.52 1.76 2.13
CA ILE A 338 10.70 0.57 2.40
C ILE A 338 10.03 0.10 1.12
N LYS A 339 9.45 1.01 0.32
CA LYS A 339 8.83 0.68 -0.96
C LYS A 339 9.82 0.05 -1.94
N ASP A 340 11.05 0.55 -1.99
CA ASP A 340 12.10 -0.01 -2.85
C ASP A 340 12.59 -1.39 -2.38
N LEU A 341 12.59 -1.63 -1.07
CA LEU A 341 13.04 -2.90 -0.48
C LEU A 341 11.95 -3.97 -0.39
N HIS A 342 10.71 -3.59 -0.10
CA HIS A 342 9.59 -4.47 0.23
C HIS A 342 8.43 -4.40 -0.77
N GLY A 343 8.41 -3.40 -1.66
CA GLY A 343 7.25 -3.12 -2.52
C GLY A 343 6.13 -2.42 -1.77
N ASP A 344 4.91 -2.51 -2.32
CA ASP A 344 3.73 -1.87 -1.75
C ASP A 344 3.20 -2.65 -0.52
N VAL A 345 3.68 -2.28 0.67
CA VAL A 345 3.35 -2.93 1.95
C VAL A 345 2.61 -2.00 2.92
N TYR A 346 1.97 -2.58 3.93
CA TYR A 346 1.54 -1.79 5.08
C TYR A 346 2.74 -1.35 5.90
N VAL A 347 2.67 -0.15 6.45
CA VAL A 347 3.69 0.37 7.35
C VAL A 347 2.99 0.97 8.56
N ARG A 348 3.49 0.66 9.75
CA ARG A 348 3.11 1.36 10.97
C ARG A 348 4.10 2.50 11.18
N VAL A 349 3.59 3.72 11.33
CA VAL A 349 4.39 4.88 11.75
C VAL A 349 3.97 5.22 13.16
N GLU A 350 4.96 5.40 14.03
CA GLU A 350 4.79 5.76 15.43
C GLU A 350 5.69 6.95 15.74
N VAL A 351 5.14 7.98 16.35
CA VAL A 351 5.88 9.11 16.87
C VAL A 351 5.61 9.23 18.37
N GLY A 352 6.60 9.67 19.13
CA GLY A 352 6.43 9.80 20.57
C GLY A 352 7.42 10.74 21.23
N VAL A 353 7.13 11.02 22.49
CA VAL A 353 7.92 11.88 23.36
C VAL A 353 8.22 11.14 24.66
N LEU A 354 9.45 11.29 25.17
CA LEU A 354 9.83 10.80 26.48
C LEU A 354 10.59 11.89 27.22
N PHE A 355 10.01 12.37 28.33
CA PHE A 355 10.58 13.42 29.16
C PHE A 355 10.98 12.84 30.53
N LYS A 356 12.26 13.00 30.90
CA LYS A 356 12.75 12.58 32.23
C LYS A 356 12.70 13.72 33.26
N GLU A 357 12.28 14.91 32.84
CA GLU A 357 12.03 16.08 33.68
C GLU A 357 10.81 16.87 33.16
N ASP A 358 10.42 17.98 33.81
CA ASP A 358 9.45 18.90 33.21
C ASP A 358 10.10 19.61 32.03
N VAL A 359 9.33 19.84 30.96
CA VAL A 359 9.72 20.57 29.77
C VAL A 359 8.70 21.68 29.52
N LEU A 360 9.15 22.77 28.92
CA LEU A 360 8.31 23.90 28.54
C LEU A 360 7.82 23.76 27.11
N TRP A 361 6.55 24.10 26.91
CA TRP A 361 6.01 24.35 25.58
C TRP A 361 6.72 25.59 24.98
N PRO A 362 7.02 25.63 23.67
CA PRO A 362 7.86 26.65 23.06
C PRO A 362 7.34 28.08 23.12
N GLU A 363 6.04 28.28 23.33
CA GLU A 363 5.47 29.61 23.44
C GLU A 363 4.74 29.85 24.76
N GLN A 364 4.72 31.12 25.16
CA GLN A 364 4.00 31.60 26.34
C GLN A 364 2.50 31.69 26.08
N ASN A 365 1.70 31.55 27.14
CA ASN A 365 0.30 31.94 27.13
C ASN A 365 0.13 33.47 27.21
N GLU A 366 -1.12 33.95 27.21
CA GLU A 366 -1.47 35.38 27.31
C GLU A 366 -0.86 36.10 28.53
N ASN A 367 -0.48 35.37 29.57
CA ASN A 367 0.13 35.89 30.80
C ASN A 367 1.66 35.84 30.79
N GLY A 368 2.29 35.48 29.66
CA GLY A 368 3.75 35.36 29.56
C GLY A 368 4.31 34.11 30.26
N ILE A 369 3.47 33.11 30.56
CA ILE A 369 3.88 31.87 31.23
C ILE A 369 4.04 30.78 30.19
N TYR A 370 5.18 30.08 30.24
CA TYR A 370 5.39 28.87 29.45
C TYR A 370 4.66 27.68 30.09
N PRO A 371 3.71 27.03 29.38
CA PRO A 371 3.09 25.79 29.83
C PRO A 371 4.12 24.69 30.05
N THR A 372 3.87 23.82 31.03
CA THR A 372 4.67 22.62 31.34
C THR A 372 3.86 21.36 31.11
N ASN A 373 4.52 20.27 30.76
CA ASN A 373 3.88 18.99 30.52
C ASN A 373 3.25 18.37 31.79
N ALA A 374 2.05 17.82 31.65
CA ALA A 374 1.35 17.03 32.67
C ALA A 374 1.73 15.53 32.62
N SER A 375 2.08 15.00 31.44
CA SER A 375 2.54 13.62 31.23
C SER A 375 4.02 13.58 30.85
N LYS A 376 4.70 12.47 31.17
CA LYS A 376 6.14 12.26 30.87
C LYS A 376 6.38 11.45 29.61
N ASN A 377 5.37 10.79 29.09
CA ASN A 377 5.49 9.93 27.93
C ASN A 377 4.14 9.91 27.21
N GLU A 378 4.14 10.14 25.91
CA GLU A 378 2.98 9.95 25.04
C GLU A 378 3.46 9.50 23.67
N GLU A 379 2.64 8.72 23.00
CA GLU A 379 2.90 8.22 21.65
C GLU A 379 1.63 8.25 20.80
N PHE A 380 1.82 8.35 19.49
CA PHE A 380 0.75 8.29 18.51
C PHE A 380 1.19 7.44 17.33
N SER A 381 0.38 6.46 16.95
CA SER A 381 0.70 5.56 15.86
C SER A 381 -0.49 5.27 14.96
N GLN A 382 -0.19 5.00 13.69
CA GLN A 382 -1.18 4.61 12.70
C GLN A 382 -0.58 3.58 11.73
N VAL A 383 -1.44 2.77 11.13
CA VAL A 383 -1.07 1.81 10.09
C VAL A 383 -1.73 2.22 8.78
N LEU A 384 -0.93 2.41 7.74
CA LEU A 384 -1.42 2.70 6.39
C LEU A 384 -0.58 1.95 5.37
N LYS A 385 -1.20 1.64 4.23
CA LYS A 385 -0.49 1.10 3.07
C LYS A 385 0.15 2.25 2.30
N ASN A 386 1.44 2.13 1.98
CA ASN A 386 2.22 3.07 1.16
C ASN A 386 2.32 4.52 1.66
N TRP A 387 1.61 4.91 2.73
CA TRP A 387 1.65 6.25 3.33
C TRP A 387 1.65 7.41 2.33
N PRO A 388 0.52 7.69 1.65
CA PRO A 388 0.42 8.86 0.78
C PRO A 388 0.79 10.16 1.53
N ILE A 389 1.42 11.12 0.84
CA ILE A 389 1.90 12.38 1.44
C ILE A 389 0.79 13.09 2.22
N GLU A 390 -0.43 13.11 1.69
CA GLU A 390 -1.56 13.77 2.37
C GLU A 390 -1.89 13.13 3.73
N GLU A 391 -1.79 11.80 3.81
CA GLU A 391 -2.03 11.05 5.04
C GLU A 391 -0.87 11.22 6.03
N GLN A 392 0.38 11.35 5.55
CA GLN A 392 1.51 11.70 6.41
C GLN A 392 1.29 13.05 7.11
N VAL A 393 0.81 14.06 6.36
CA VAL A 393 0.50 15.39 6.93
C VAL A 393 -0.64 15.31 7.94
N LYS A 394 -1.72 14.56 7.65
CA LYS A 394 -2.83 14.37 8.59
C LYS A 394 -2.39 13.67 9.87
N PHE A 395 -1.60 12.61 9.75
CA PHE A 395 -1.03 11.88 10.88
C PHE A 395 -0.21 12.81 11.78
N LEU A 396 0.70 13.61 11.22
CA LEU A 396 1.49 14.55 12.00
C LEU A 396 0.62 15.65 12.65
N LYS A 397 -0.45 16.12 12.00
CA LYS A 397 -1.40 17.04 12.65
C LYS A 397 -2.04 16.41 13.88
N SER A 398 -2.54 15.19 13.77
CA SER A 398 -3.13 14.46 14.89
C SER A 398 -2.13 14.16 16.00
N ALA A 399 -0.89 13.80 15.66
CA ALA A 399 0.17 13.63 16.66
C ALA A 399 0.47 14.93 17.42
N TYR A 400 0.48 16.06 16.71
CA TYR A 400 0.69 17.37 17.33
C TYR A 400 -0.42 17.73 18.31
N GLU A 401 -1.69 17.43 17.99
CA GLU A 401 -2.82 17.61 18.91
C GLU A 401 -2.65 16.79 20.19
N VAL A 402 -2.26 15.50 20.07
CA VAL A 402 -1.96 14.63 21.21
C VAL A 402 -0.86 15.22 22.11
N PHE A 403 0.23 15.71 21.52
CA PHE A 403 1.33 16.28 22.31
C PHE A 403 0.99 17.66 22.87
N ALA A 404 0.16 18.47 22.21
CA ALA A 404 -0.34 19.74 22.71
C ALA A 404 -1.23 19.53 23.95
N ASP A 405 -2.08 18.50 23.95
CA ASP A 405 -2.92 18.15 25.10
C ASP A 405 -2.10 17.83 26.36
N MET A 406 -0.87 17.31 26.22
CA MET A 406 0.04 17.10 27.36
C MET A 406 0.35 18.39 28.13
N PHE A 407 0.24 19.55 27.48
CA PHE A 407 0.52 20.86 28.07
C PHE A 407 -0.78 21.64 28.37
N GLY A 408 -1.94 21.06 28.07
CA GLY A 408 -3.25 21.70 28.28
C GLY A 408 -3.48 22.92 27.40
N ILE A 409 -2.96 22.91 26.17
CA ILE A 409 -3.06 24.02 25.22
C ILE A 409 -3.95 23.65 24.03
N ASP A 410 -4.64 24.65 23.46
CA ASP A 410 -5.40 24.48 22.21
C ASP A 410 -4.44 24.59 21.01
N PRO A 411 -4.30 23.53 20.17
CA PRO A 411 -3.39 23.53 19.04
C PRO A 411 -3.89 24.34 17.83
N ALA A 412 -5.17 24.74 17.79
CA ALA A 412 -5.86 25.23 16.60
C ALA A 412 -5.28 26.53 16.00
N GLU A 413 -4.74 27.43 16.83
CA GLU A 413 -4.18 28.70 16.33
C GLU A 413 -2.80 28.53 15.66
N ARG A 414 -2.07 27.44 15.93
CA ARG A 414 -0.68 27.26 15.49
C ARG A 414 -0.47 26.20 14.42
N LEU A 415 -1.37 25.21 14.33
CA LEU A 415 -1.41 24.24 13.23
C LEU A 415 -1.51 24.90 11.85
N LEU A 416 -2.15 26.08 11.76
CA LEU A 416 -2.35 26.84 10.53
C LEU A 416 -1.11 27.64 10.08
N SER A 417 -0.18 27.95 10.99
CA SER A 417 0.98 28.80 10.71
C SER A 417 2.27 28.03 10.41
N MET A 418 2.33 26.73 10.68
CA MET A 418 3.55 25.94 10.49
C MET A 418 3.62 25.37 9.06
N ASP A 419 4.68 25.71 8.33
CA ASP A 419 4.89 25.25 6.96
C ASP A 419 4.95 23.72 6.83
N VAL A 420 5.34 23.02 7.90
CA VAL A 420 5.35 21.56 7.97
C VAL A 420 3.98 20.93 7.66
N PHE A 421 2.89 21.66 7.91
CA PHE A 421 1.52 21.18 7.74
C PHE A 421 0.84 21.65 6.44
N LYS A 422 1.57 22.42 5.61
CA LYS A 422 1.12 22.83 4.28
C LYS A 422 1.37 21.72 3.26
N MET A 423 0.42 21.54 2.36
CA MET A 423 0.56 20.61 1.24
C MET A 423 1.63 21.11 0.26
N PRO A 424 2.31 20.22 -0.51
CA PRO A 424 3.35 20.62 -1.45
C PRO A 424 2.92 21.67 -2.49
N GLU A 425 1.64 21.74 -2.83
CA GLU A 425 1.10 22.78 -3.74
C GLU A 425 0.86 24.14 -3.06
N GLN A 426 1.03 24.23 -1.75
CA GLN A 426 0.75 25.41 -0.91
C GLN A 426 2.00 25.96 -0.19
N ALA A 427 3.17 25.33 -0.39
CA ALA A 427 4.48 25.78 0.06
C ALA A 427 5.26 26.35 -1.13
#